data_AF-A0A9P5XB45-F1
#
_entry.id   AF-A0A9P5XB45-F1
#
_cell.length_a   1.000
_cell.length_b   1.000
_cell.length_c   1.000
_cell.angle_alpha   90.00
_cell.angle_beta   90.00
_cell.angle_gamma   90.00
#
_symmetry.space_group_name_H-M   'P 1'
#
loop_
_entity.id
_entity.type
_entity.pdbx_description
1 polymer ?
#
loop_
_entity_poly.entity_id
_entity_poly.type
_entity_poly.pdbx_seq_one_letter_code
_entity_poly.pdbx_strand_id
1 'polypeptide(L)'
;MFCTDHGREYCDPCFCDHRIINSTRIELGSAIKEKLESLSLDIDDCPSLNAYVLGAKSASNKDKTYRCAKHGTDDCADCFNWKKLILMSLGIVERLRGSTSHLSGGSGGPKKPPEPPHTATSEKKFDVNDVD
;
A
#
# COMPACT_ATOMS: atom_id res chain seq x y z
N MET A 1 8.95 9.62 4.75
CA MET A 1 10.26 9.63 4.07
C MET A 1 10.55 8.24 3.58
N PHE A 2 11.07 8.13 2.37
CA PHE A 2 11.39 6.85 1.76
C PHE A 2 12.75 6.96 1.05
N CYS A 3 13.36 5.83 0.74
CA CYS A 3 14.53 5.76 -0.13
C CYS A 3 14.20 6.32 -1.52
N THR A 4 14.95 7.31 -1.99
CA THR A 4 14.70 7.95 -3.30
C THR A 4 14.83 6.96 -4.47
N ASP A 5 15.71 5.98 -4.38
CA ASP A 5 15.93 5.06 -5.51
C ASP A 5 14.90 3.93 -5.55
N HIS A 6 14.43 3.50 -4.38
CA HIS A 6 13.61 2.28 -4.26
C HIS A 6 12.21 2.50 -3.67
N GLY A 7 11.92 3.68 -3.16
CA GLY A 7 10.64 4.06 -2.58
C GLY A 7 10.30 3.37 -1.26
N ARG A 8 11.21 2.60 -0.66
CA ARG A 8 10.99 1.85 0.60
C ARG A 8 11.29 2.67 1.84
N GLU A 9 10.54 2.46 2.92
CA GLU A 9 10.86 3.05 4.24
C GLU A 9 12.12 2.43 4.81
N TYR A 10 12.19 1.10 4.83
CA TYR A 10 13.40 0.34 5.07
C TYR A 10 13.96 -0.17 3.76
N CYS A 11 15.16 0.26 3.40
CA CYS A 11 15.81 -0.12 2.15
C CYS A 11 17.15 -0.78 2.42
N ASP A 12 17.16 -2.11 2.41
CA ASP A 12 18.36 -2.93 2.56
C ASP A 12 19.47 -2.56 1.54
N PRO A 13 19.20 -2.41 0.22
CA PRO A 13 20.24 -2.03 -0.74
C PRO A 13 20.90 -0.66 -0.50
N CYS A 14 20.23 0.25 0.19
CA CYS A 14 20.74 1.61 0.47
C CYS A 14 21.12 1.80 1.94
N PHE A 15 20.93 0.77 2.77
CA PHE A 15 21.13 0.79 4.22
C PHE A 15 20.45 1.98 4.92
N CYS A 16 19.26 2.38 4.46
CA CYS A 16 18.49 3.44 5.10
C CYS A 16 17.21 2.90 5.74
N ASP A 17 16.91 3.36 6.94
CA ASP A 17 15.69 3.06 7.67
C ASP A 17 14.99 4.36 8.06
N HIS A 18 13.83 4.60 7.46
CA HIS A 18 12.99 5.77 7.70
C HIS A 18 11.75 5.44 8.52
N ARG A 19 11.58 4.19 9.00
CA ARG A 19 10.38 3.75 9.71
C ARG A 19 10.15 4.55 10.98
N ILE A 20 11.18 4.72 11.82
CA ILE A 20 11.09 5.51 13.07
C ILE A 20 10.58 6.94 12.80
N ILE A 21 11.13 7.58 11.77
CA ILE A 21 10.76 8.97 11.44
C ILE A 21 9.34 9.04 10.88
N ASN A 22 8.89 8.01 10.17
CA ASN A 22 7.53 7.98 9.65
C ASN A 22 6.52 7.64 10.75
N SER A 23 6.81 6.66 11.60
CA SER A 23 6.00 6.31 12.78
C SER A 23 5.74 7.54 13.65
N THR A 24 6.78 8.32 13.93
CA THR A 24 6.67 9.55 14.75
C THR A 24 5.89 10.69 14.08
N ARG A 25 5.87 10.76 12.74
CA ARG A 25 5.08 11.76 12.00
C ARG A 25 3.60 11.42 11.88
N ILE A 26 3.21 10.18 12.19
CA ILE A 26 1.81 9.75 12.10
C ILE A 26 1.10 10.10 13.39
N GLU A 27 0.33 11.19 13.35
CA GLU A 27 -0.57 11.54 14.45
C GLU A 27 -1.76 10.59 14.51
N LEU A 28 -1.64 9.56 15.34
CA LEU A 28 -2.75 8.70 15.74
C LEU A 28 -3.59 9.41 16.81
N GLY A 29 -4.91 9.46 16.58
CA GLY A 29 -5.85 9.95 17.59
C GLY A 29 -5.97 8.96 18.74
N SER A 30 -6.41 9.43 19.92
CA SER A 30 -6.55 8.61 21.14
C SER A 30 -7.32 7.31 20.91
N ALA A 31 -8.46 7.37 20.22
CA ALA A 31 -9.28 6.18 19.93
C ALA A 31 -8.55 5.08 19.13
N ILE A 32 -7.61 5.47 18.26
CA ILE A 32 -6.80 4.50 17.50
C ILE A 32 -5.71 3.91 18.39
N LYS A 33 -5.08 4.72 19.24
CA LYS A 33 -4.07 4.26 20.20
C LYS A 33 -4.66 3.26 21.18
N GLU A 34 -5.81 3.59 21.78
CA GLU A 34 -6.55 2.67 22.64
C GLU A 34 -6.90 1.36 21.93
N LYS A 35 -7.23 1.43 20.62
CA LYS A 35 -7.53 0.22 19.85
C LYS A 35 -6.29 -0.63 19.62
N LEU A 36 -5.16 -0.02 19.27
CA LEU A 36 -3.88 -0.70 19.13
C LEU A 36 -3.49 -1.43 20.42
N GLU A 37 -3.57 -0.72 21.55
CA GLU A 37 -3.34 -1.28 22.89
C GLU A 37 -4.27 -2.45 23.19
N SER A 38 -5.59 -2.30 22.93
CA SER A 38 -6.57 -3.36 23.17
C SER A 38 -6.35 -4.62 22.33
N LEU A 39 -5.68 -4.48 21.18
CA LEU A 39 -5.33 -5.57 20.28
C LEU A 39 -3.90 -6.08 20.49
N SER A 40 -3.15 -5.49 21.43
CA SER A 40 -1.73 -5.75 21.64
C SER A 40 -0.92 -5.62 20.34
N LEU A 41 -1.24 -4.60 19.53
CA LEU A 41 -0.55 -4.27 18.30
C LEU A 41 0.33 -3.03 18.52
N ASP A 42 1.56 -3.08 18.05
CA ASP A 42 2.44 -1.91 17.97
C ASP A 42 2.38 -1.29 16.57
N ILE A 43 2.47 0.05 16.50
CA ILE A 43 2.66 0.73 15.21
C ILE A 43 4.03 0.41 14.61
N ASP A 44 5.02 0.12 15.46
CA ASP A 44 6.37 -0.20 15.03
C ASP A 44 6.46 -1.61 14.41
N ASP A 45 5.47 -2.47 14.66
CA ASP A 45 5.31 -3.77 13.97
C ASP A 45 4.73 -3.64 12.55
N CYS A 46 4.39 -2.42 12.11
CA CYS A 46 3.88 -2.22 10.77
C CYS A 46 4.92 -2.64 9.72
N PRO A 47 4.54 -3.41 8.69
CA PRO A 47 5.46 -3.75 7.62
C PRO A 47 5.95 -2.47 6.92
N SER A 48 7.22 -2.49 6.52
CA SER A 48 7.83 -1.38 5.77
C SER A 48 7.00 -1.07 4.52
N LEU A 49 6.61 0.19 4.36
CA LEU A 49 5.87 0.65 3.20
C LEU A 49 6.80 0.87 2.00
N ASN A 50 6.22 0.83 0.81
CA ASN A 50 6.87 1.22 -0.44
C ASN A 50 6.00 2.23 -1.19
N ALA A 51 6.44 3.49 -1.23
CA ALA A 51 5.73 4.58 -1.89
C ALA A 51 5.52 4.33 -3.40
N TYR A 52 6.46 3.69 -4.08
CA TYR A 52 6.36 3.43 -5.53
C TYR A 52 5.31 2.37 -5.85
N VAL A 53 5.18 1.35 -5.00
CA VAL A 53 4.07 0.38 -5.10
C VAL A 53 2.71 1.05 -4.89
N LEU A 54 2.67 2.11 -4.08
CA LEU A 54 1.46 2.91 -3.83
C LEU A 54 1.21 3.99 -4.91
N GLY A 55 1.98 3.97 -6.01
CA GLY A 55 1.79 4.89 -7.13
C GLY A 55 2.49 6.24 -6.96
N ALA A 56 3.48 6.35 -6.07
CA ALA A 56 4.40 7.48 -6.10
C ALA A 56 5.40 7.37 -7.24
N LYS A 57 5.89 8.52 -7.69
CA LYS A 57 7.04 8.67 -8.58
C LYS A 57 8.00 9.68 -7.95
N SER A 58 9.29 9.55 -8.22
CA SER A 58 10.26 10.57 -7.86
C SER A 58 9.90 11.88 -8.57
N ALA A 59 9.75 12.98 -7.81
CA ALA A 59 9.41 14.28 -8.38
C ALA A 59 10.61 14.93 -9.10
N SER A 60 11.82 14.66 -8.62
CA SER A 60 13.09 15.16 -9.15
C SER A 60 14.24 14.40 -8.47
N ASN A 61 15.33 14.09 -9.19
CA ASN A 61 16.51 13.49 -8.57
C ASN A 61 17.20 14.41 -7.54
N LYS A 62 16.86 15.70 -7.54
CA LYS A 62 17.46 16.71 -6.64
C LYS A 62 16.68 16.89 -5.34
N ASP A 63 15.38 16.67 -5.38
CA ASP A 63 14.49 16.90 -4.25
C ASP A 63 13.99 15.54 -3.77
N LYS A 64 14.21 15.23 -2.49
CA LYS A 64 13.79 13.96 -1.85
C LYS A 64 12.27 13.92 -1.64
N THR A 65 11.50 14.33 -2.64
CA THR A 65 10.05 14.49 -2.62
C THR A 65 9.38 13.48 -3.55
N TYR A 66 8.22 13.01 -3.12
CA TYR A 66 7.42 12.01 -3.83
C TYR A 66 6.20 12.68 -4.43
N ARG A 67 5.99 12.43 -5.72
CA ARG A 67 4.83 12.91 -6.44
C ARG A 67 3.85 11.78 -6.68
N CYS A 68 2.57 12.03 -6.43
CA CYS A 68 1.52 11.10 -6.81
C CYS A 68 1.46 10.97 -8.33
N ALA A 69 1.59 9.74 -8.85
CA ALA A 69 1.50 9.50 -10.29
C ALA A 69 0.11 9.82 -10.86
N LYS A 70 -0.94 9.70 -10.03
CA LYS A 70 -2.32 9.90 -10.44
C LYS A 70 -2.72 11.38 -10.47
N HIS A 71 -2.41 12.12 -9.39
CA HIS A 71 -2.86 13.50 -9.23
C HIS A 71 -1.76 14.54 -9.50
N GLY A 72 -0.50 14.11 -9.66
CA GLY A 72 0.61 15.01 -9.95
C GLY A 72 1.02 15.94 -8.79
N THR A 73 0.42 15.77 -7.62
CA THR A 73 0.75 16.56 -6.42
C THR A 73 1.72 15.82 -5.51
N ASP A 74 2.58 16.58 -4.87
CA ASP A 74 3.46 16.07 -3.81
C ASP A 74 2.60 15.81 -2.56
N ASP A 75 2.94 14.76 -1.79
CA ASP A 75 2.21 14.37 -0.56
C ASP A 75 0.67 14.29 -0.72
N CYS A 76 0.20 13.74 -1.84
CA CYS A 76 -1.23 13.61 -2.14
C CYS A 76 -2.02 12.92 -1.02
N ALA A 77 -2.86 13.68 -0.30
CA ALA A 77 -3.61 13.19 0.86
C ALA A 77 -4.57 12.02 0.55
N ASP A 78 -5.06 11.93 -0.70
CA ASP A 78 -5.96 10.86 -1.12
C ASP A 78 -5.24 9.54 -1.39
N CYS A 79 -4.09 9.61 -2.07
CA CYS A 79 -3.32 8.43 -2.46
C CYS A 79 -2.34 7.98 -1.36
N PHE A 80 -1.84 8.94 -0.58
CA PHE A 80 -0.83 8.75 0.45
C PHE A 80 -1.42 9.00 1.83
N ASN A 81 -2.64 8.51 2.07
CA ASN A 81 -3.22 8.48 3.41
C ASN A 81 -2.53 7.41 4.26
N TRP A 82 -1.32 7.73 4.74
CA TRP A 82 -0.45 6.82 5.47
C TRP A 82 -1.13 6.19 6.68
N LYS A 83 -1.91 7.00 7.41
CA LYS A 83 -2.71 6.53 8.56
C LYS A 83 -3.64 5.40 8.15
N LYS A 84 -4.41 5.58 7.07
CA LYS A 84 -5.30 4.53 6.56
C LYS A 84 -4.52 3.29 6.11
N LEU A 85 -3.41 3.47 5.40
CA LEU A 85 -2.59 2.36 4.90
C LEU A 85 -2.03 1.50 6.03
N ILE A 86 -1.58 2.13 7.12
CA ILE A 86 -1.05 1.45 8.31
C ILE A 86 -2.16 0.74 9.07
N LEU A 87 -3.32 1.37 9.24
CA LEU A 87 -4.47 0.70 9.86
C LEU A 87 -4.96 -0.49 9.03
N MET A 88 -4.78 -0.45 7.70
CA MET A 88 -5.09 -1.58 6.83
C MET A 88 -4.05 -2.69 6.97
N SER A 89 -2.75 -2.38 6.99
CA SER A 89 -1.69 -3.39 7.16
C SER A 89 -1.76 -4.09 8.52
N LEU A 90 -2.18 -3.38 9.56
CA LEU A 90 -2.42 -3.93 10.90
C LEU A 90 -3.79 -4.65 11.03
N GLY A 91 -4.58 -4.74 9.95
CA GLY A 91 -5.87 -5.42 9.95
C GLY A 91 -6.97 -4.74 10.77
N ILE A 92 -6.79 -3.49 11.17
CA ILE A 92 -7.73 -2.74 12.02
C ILE A 92 -8.96 -2.33 11.21
N VAL A 93 -8.78 -1.93 9.95
CA VAL A 93 -9.90 -1.48 9.08
C VAL A 93 -10.88 -2.61 8.78
N GLU A 94 -10.41 -3.85 8.57
CA GLU A 94 -11.29 -5.00 8.32
C GLU A 94 -12.09 -5.37 9.58
N ARG A 95 -11.47 -5.28 10.76
CA ARG A 95 -12.13 -5.54 12.04
C ARG A 95 -13.20 -4.51 12.38
N LEU A 96 -13.04 -3.26 11.94
CA LEU A 96 -14.08 -2.23 12.10
C LEU A 96 -15.28 -2.45 11.18
N ARG A 97 -15.08 -2.98 9.96
CA ARG A 97 -16.20 -3.32 9.06
C ARG A 97 -16.97 -4.56 9.55
N GLY A 98 -16.28 -5.54 10.14
CA GLY A 98 -16.89 -6.77 10.66
C GLY A 98 -17.76 -6.61 11.92
N SER A 99 -17.63 -5.50 12.67
CA SER A 99 -18.46 -5.27 13.87
C SER A 99 -19.85 -4.69 13.59
N THR A 100 -20.22 -4.47 12.32
CA THR A 100 -21.55 -3.95 11.92
C THR A 100 -22.53 -5.02 11.43
N SER A 101 -22.14 -6.29 11.36
CA SER A 101 -23.00 -7.38 10.88
C SER A 101 -23.63 -8.22 11.99
N HIS A 102 -24.27 -7.55 12.95
CA HIS A 102 -25.31 -8.18 13.75
C HIS A 102 -26.50 -7.24 13.79
N LEU A 103 -27.31 -7.28 12.73
CA LEU A 103 -28.77 -7.17 12.71
C LEU A 103 -29.24 -7.17 11.24
N SER A 104 -30.34 -7.89 11.01
CA SER A 104 -31.07 -8.11 9.75
C SER A 104 -30.51 -9.19 8.81
N GLY A 105 -31.26 -10.29 8.75
CA GLY A 105 -31.04 -11.41 7.85
C GLY A 105 -31.47 -11.10 6.40
N GLY A 106 -30.95 -11.93 5.50
CA GLY A 106 -31.28 -11.89 4.08
C GLY A 106 -30.46 -12.94 3.34
N SER A 107 -31.01 -14.14 3.22
CA SER A 107 -30.46 -15.24 2.45
C SER A 107 -30.32 -14.85 0.97
N GLY A 108 -29.09 -14.69 0.51
CA GLY A 108 -28.76 -14.53 -0.91
C GLY A 108 -27.49 -15.30 -1.22
N GLY A 109 -27.65 -16.48 -1.82
CA GLY A 109 -26.53 -17.36 -2.18
C GLY A 109 -25.56 -16.71 -3.18
N PRO A 110 -24.31 -17.17 -3.24
CA PRO A 110 -23.28 -16.57 -4.08
C PRO A 110 -23.58 -16.81 -5.57
N LYS A 111 -23.78 -15.73 -6.33
CA LYS A 111 -23.75 -15.78 -7.80
C LYS A 111 -22.30 -15.95 -8.26
N LYS A 112 -22.08 -17.02 -9.03
CA LYS A 112 -20.83 -17.34 -9.73
C LYS A 112 -20.32 -16.13 -10.53
N PRO A 113 -19.03 -15.77 -10.48
CA PRO A 113 -18.48 -14.72 -11.33
C PRO A 113 -18.55 -15.11 -12.82
N PRO A 114 -18.77 -14.15 -13.74
CA PRO A 114 -18.69 -14.40 -15.17
C PRO A 114 -17.26 -14.74 -15.58
N GLU A 115 -17.13 -15.73 -16.46
CA GLU A 115 -15.85 -16.17 -17.04
C GLU A 115 -15.23 -15.06 -17.92
N PRO A 116 -13.90 -14.88 -17.91
CA PRO A 116 -13.23 -13.93 -18.77
C PRO A 116 -13.22 -14.40 -20.24
N PRO A 117 -13.28 -13.48 -21.21
CA PRO A 117 -13.23 -13.82 -22.62
C PRO A 117 -11.85 -14.36 -23.02
N HIS A 118 -11.85 -15.46 -23.75
CA HIS A 118 -10.66 -16.06 -24.36
C HIS A 118 -10.01 -15.09 -25.34
N THR A 119 -8.87 -14.50 -24.97
CA THR A 119 -7.98 -13.82 -25.91
C THR A 119 -7.05 -14.83 -26.56
N ALA A 120 -7.17 -14.97 -27.87
CA ALA A 120 -6.27 -15.77 -28.70
C ALA A 120 -4.82 -15.25 -28.56
N THR A 121 -3.92 -16.11 -28.10
CA THR A 121 -2.48 -15.88 -28.16
C THR A 121 -1.98 -16.25 -29.56
N SER A 122 -1.64 -15.24 -30.37
CA SER A 122 -0.79 -15.44 -31.55
C SER A 122 0.64 -15.70 -31.06
N GLU A 123 1.10 -16.94 -31.18
CA GLU A 123 2.49 -17.32 -31.02
C GLU A 123 3.32 -16.67 -32.12
N LYS A 124 4.15 -15.70 -31.75
CA LYS A 124 5.18 -15.16 -32.64
C LYS A 124 6.44 -16.01 -32.45
N LYS A 125 6.71 -16.89 -33.42
CA LYS A 125 7.98 -17.62 -33.52
C LYS A 125 9.13 -16.61 -33.58
N PHE A 126 10.08 -16.77 -32.66
CA PHE A 126 11.37 -16.08 -32.71
C PHE A 126 12.35 -17.04 -33.40
N ASP A 127 12.75 -16.71 -34.62
CA ASP A 127 13.83 -17.39 -35.33
C ASP A 127 15.16 -16.90 -34.75
N VAL A 128 15.94 -17.84 -34.20
CA VAL A 128 17.32 -17.62 -33.76
C VAL A 128 18.22 -17.91 -34.94
N ASN A 129 18.56 -16.89 -35.70
CA ASN A 129 19.69 -16.87 -36.63
C ASN A 129 20.04 -15.42 -36.92
N ASP A 130 20.78 -14.80 -36.01
CA ASP A 130 21.66 -13.67 -36.32
C ASP A 130 22.67 -13.55 -35.16
N VAL A 131 23.73 -14.35 -35.28
CA VAL A 131 24.99 -14.18 -34.56
C VAL A 131 26.01 -13.83 -35.63
N ASP A 132 26.43 -12.57 -35.63
CA ASP A 132 27.76 -12.13 -36.08
C ASP A 132 28.15 -10.86 -35.30
#